data_AF-A0A7W0QEW1-F1
#
_entry.id   AF-A0A7W0QEW1-F1
#
_cell.length_a   1.000
_cell.length_b   1.000
_cell.length_c   1.000
_cell.angle_alpha   90.00
_cell.angle_beta   90.00
_cell.angle_gamma   90.00
#
_symmetry.space_group_name_H-M   'P 1'
#
loop_
_entity.id
_entity.type
_entity.pdbx_description
1 polymer ?
#
loop_
_entity_poly.entity_id
_entity_poly.type
_entity_poly.pdbx_seq_one_letter_code
_entity_poly.pdbx_strand_id
1 'polypeptide(L)'
;MAPRRAGKFSSRPLERARRNVGVSREITHRYVDPLAQVWLGAARRIGLCVERTRDAYASTDGRGLLAIAEDPALDADDSLAQMIFHELCHSLVEGEESFARPDWGMDNTGPDHDWREHACLRVQWVLTGRHGLRAVFAPTTDFRAFWEGLSGDVLVDRTDPSVQAAITALRRAAQPPWAPALEEALAATARIAADAEAFATPAARGADMPPLWQRVESRPALHPTGLPAGAAADARRSCGTCAWRFVLRGSARCRQADAKIEDAWPACERYEAALDCQTCGACCRAAYHSVEVSPRDPVIKKQPTFIVDRTTYLEIRRDGDRCAALQGTPTTRFHCEIYDDRPRTCRDFTLGSTHCLTARRRVGLSL
;
A
#
# COMPACT_ATOMS: atom_id res chain seq x y z
N MET A 1 -83.20 -39.02 -2.91
CA MET A 1 -82.36 -40.15 -2.43
C MET A 1 -81.32 -39.59 -1.47
N ALA A 2 -81.53 -39.79 -0.17
CA ALA A 2 -80.59 -39.46 0.91
C ALA A 2 -79.65 -40.68 1.18
N PRO A 3 -78.75 -40.65 2.19
CA PRO A 3 -77.30 -40.62 2.02
C PRO A 3 -76.61 -41.93 2.43
N ARG A 4 -75.32 -42.13 2.07
CA ARG A 4 -74.51 -43.23 2.63
C ARG A 4 -73.31 -42.73 3.45
N ARG A 5 -73.58 -42.75 4.75
CA ARG A 5 -72.75 -42.98 5.96
C ARG A 5 -71.22 -43.02 5.82
N ALA A 6 -70.63 -42.19 6.68
CA ALA A 6 -69.28 -42.31 7.21
C ALA A 6 -69.03 -43.66 7.93
N GLY A 7 -67.84 -44.22 7.72
CA GLY A 7 -67.26 -45.27 8.55
C GLY A 7 -65.90 -44.83 9.07
N LYS A 8 -65.80 -44.64 10.39
CA LYS A 8 -64.54 -44.54 11.15
C LYS A 8 -64.31 -45.88 11.84
N PHE A 9 -63.18 -46.52 11.57
CA PHE A 9 -62.43 -47.48 12.41
C PHE A 9 -61.10 -47.69 11.66
N SER A 10 -59.91 -47.79 12.22
CA SER A 10 -59.36 -47.53 13.55
C SER A 10 -57.83 -47.59 13.35
N SER A 11 -57.13 -46.72 14.07
CA SER A 11 -55.68 -46.59 14.22
C SER A 11 -54.84 -47.87 14.13
N ARG A 12 -53.77 -47.82 13.33
CA ARG A 12 -52.40 -48.25 13.68
C ARG A 12 -51.40 -47.72 12.62
N PRO A 13 -50.58 -46.70 12.91
CA PRO A 13 -49.43 -46.42 12.07
C PRO A 13 -48.42 -47.55 12.29
N LEU A 14 -48.01 -48.21 11.20
CA LEU A 14 -46.75 -48.96 11.18
C LEU A 14 -45.63 -47.94 11.32
N GLU A 15 -45.25 -47.67 12.56
CA GLU A 15 -44.08 -46.90 12.93
C GLU A 15 -42.85 -47.71 12.51
N ARG A 16 -42.46 -47.58 11.23
CA ARG A 16 -41.13 -47.96 10.78
C ARG A 16 -40.17 -46.97 11.45
N ALA A 17 -39.72 -47.33 12.65
CA ALA A 17 -38.51 -46.80 13.23
C ALA A 17 -37.35 -47.08 12.26
N ARG A 18 -37.13 -46.16 11.30
CA ARG A 18 -35.83 -46.02 10.66
C ARG A 18 -34.89 -45.56 11.76
N ARG A 19 -34.30 -46.53 12.48
CA ARG A 19 -33.06 -46.31 13.20
C ARG A 19 -32.05 -45.86 12.16
N ASN A 20 -31.90 -44.56 11.98
CA ASN A 20 -30.66 -44.01 11.45
C ASN A 20 -29.61 -44.33 12.51
N VAL A 21 -29.02 -45.52 12.41
CA VAL A 21 -27.71 -45.78 12.99
C VAL A 21 -26.77 -44.91 12.16
N GLY A 22 -26.72 -43.64 12.54
CA GLY A 22 -25.83 -42.67 11.93
C GLY A 22 -24.43 -43.17 12.19
N VAL A 23 -23.77 -43.67 11.15
CA VAL A 23 -22.33 -43.84 11.18
C VAL A 23 -21.76 -42.42 11.30
N SER A 24 -21.54 -41.97 12.54
CA SER A 24 -20.84 -40.71 12.80
C SER A 24 -19.38 -40.96 12.46
N ARG A 25 -18.97 -40.55 11.27
CA ARG A 25 -17.55 -40.52 10.92
C ARG A 25 -16.84 -39.48 11.78
N GLU A 26 -15.59 -39.75 12.15
CA GLU A 26 -14.73 -38.76 12.80
C GLU A 26 -14.44 -37.60 11.84
N ILE A 27 -14.65 -36.36 12.29
CA ILE A 27 -14.33 -35.16 11.52
C ILE A 27 -12.89 -34.78 11.84
N THR A 28 -11.99 -35.02 10.89
CA THR A 28 -10.55 -34.75 11.05
C THR A 28 -10.10 -33.43 10.41
N HIS A 29 -10.96 -32.81 9.60
CA HIS A 29 -10.65 -31.60 8.84
C HIS A 29 -11.86 -30.67 8.78
N ARG A 30 -11.59 -29.36 8.80
CA ARG A 30 -12.56 -28.29 8.58
C ARG A 30 -12.34 -27.70 7.19
N TYR A 31 -13.42 -27.38 6.49
CA TYR A 31 -13.34 -26.57 5.27
C TYR A 31 -12.97 -25.13 5.63
N VAL A 32 -12.00 -24.58 4.89
CA VAL A 32 -11.62 -23.18 4.96
C VAL A 32 -11.77 -22.62 3.54
N ASP A 33 -12.42 -21.46 3.44
CA ASP A 33 -12.50 -20.74 2.17
C ASP A 33 -11.07 -20.55 1.58
N PRO A 34 -10.82 -20.87 0.30
CA PRO A 34 -9.48 -20.80 -0.27
C PRO A 34 -8.85 -19.40 -0.21
N LEU A 35 -9.65 -18.35 -0.36
CA LEU A 35 -9.16 -16.98 -0.28
C LEU A 35 -8.78 -16.63 1.18
N ALA A 36 -9.63 -16.96 2.15
CA ALA A 36 -9.33 -16.85 3.57
C ALA A 36 -8.06 -17.64 3.94
N GLN A 37 -7.89 -18.86 3.43
CA GLN A 37 -6.71 -19.70 3.70
C GLN A 37 -5.41 -19.00 3.25
N VAL A 38 -5.42 -18.35 2.08
CA VAL A 38 -4.27 -17.58 1.58
C VAL A 38 -3.90 -16.46 2.55
N TRP A 39 -4.88 -15.65 2.97
CA TRP A 39 -4.62 -14.46 3.79
C TRP A 39 -4.34 -14.79 5.25
N LEU A 40 -4.95 -15.83 5.81
CA LEU A 40 -4.56 -16.39 7.11
C LEU A 40 -3.12 -16.92 7.09
N GLY A 41 -2.71 -17.55 5.98
CA GLY A 41 -1.33 -17.98 5.76
C GLY A 41 -0.36 -16.80 5.67
N ALA A 42 -0.74 -15.75 4.95
CA ALA A 42 0.06 -14.54 4.81
C ALA A 42 0.23 -13.80 6.14
N ALA A 43 -0.87 -13.54 6.86
CA ALA A 43 -0.85 -12.92 8.18
C ALA A 43 0.10 -13.64 9.14
N ARG A 44 0.00 -14.98 9.22
CA ARG A 44 0.89 -15.80 10.05
C ARG A 44 2.36 -15.69 9.67
N ARG A 45 2.69 -15.63 8.38
CA ARG A 45 4.07 -15.46 7.91
C ARG A 45 4.62 -14.06 8.18
N ILE A 46 3.75 -13.06 8.29
CA ILE A 46 4.07 -11.68 8.67
C ILE A 46 4.19 -11.54 10.21
N GLY A 47 3.75 -12.56 10.97
CA GLY A 47 3.84 -12.58 12.44
C GLY A 47 2.52 -12.29 13.15
N LEU A 48 1.39 -12.36 12.45
CA LEU A 48 0.05 -12.11 12.99
C LEU A 48 -0.77 -13.42 13.11
N CYS A 49 -1.49 -13.56 14.22
CA CYS A 49 -2.50 -14.57 14.44
C CYS A 49 -3.88 -13.91 14.28
N VAL A 50 -4.68 -14.38 13.33
CA VAL A 50 -6.00 -13.81 13.08
C VAL A 50 -7.06 -14.55 13.88
N GLU A 51 -7.85 -13.81 14.64
CA GLU A 51 -8.99 -14.33 15.42
C GLU A 51 -10.29 -13.71 14.92
N ARG A 52 -11.37 -14.50 14.86
CA ARG A 52 -12.71 -14.02 14.49
C ARG A 52 -13.46 -13.64 15.76
N THR A 53 -14.04 -12.43 15.80
CA THR A 53 -14.71 -11.91 17.01
C THR A 53 -16.03 -11.21 16.66
N ARG A 54 -16.89 -11.01 17.67
CA ARG A 54 -18.09 -10.17 17.58
C ARG A 54 -17.90 -8.78 18.19
N ASP A 55 -16.78 -8.57 18.88
CA ASP A 55 -16.58 -7.42 19.76
C ASP A 55 -15.89 -6.24 19.05
N ALA A 56 -15.35 -6.46 17.84
CA ALA A 56 -14.65 -5.45 17.05
C ALA A 56 -14.82 -5.71 15.55
N TYR A 57 -14.75 -4.63 14.75
CA TYR A 57 -14.76 -4.72 13.29
C TYR A 57 -13.39 -5.20 12.76
N ALA A 58 -12.33 -4.48 13.14
CA ALA A 58 -10.94 -4.91 13.04
C ALA A 58 -10.15 -4.25 14.17
N SER A 59 -9.24 -4.98 14.80
CA SER A 59 -8.37 -4.45 15.85
C SER A 59 -7.12 -5.32 16.02
N THR A 60 -6.00 -4.70 16.40
CA THR A 60 -4.79 -5.42 16.81
C THR A 60 -4.43 -5.09 18.25
N ASP A 61 -3.92 -6.08 18.99
CA ASP A 61 -3.50 -5.89 20.38
C ASP A 61 -2.05 -5.38 20.52
N GLY A 62 -1.33 -5.25 19.39
CA GLY A 62 0.09 -4.89 19.37
C GLY A 62 1.02 -5.99 19.90
N ARG A 63 0.55 -7.24 19.96
CA ARG A 63 1.31 -8.41 20.42
C ARG A 63 1.16 -9.61 19.49
N GLY A 64 0.69 -9.34 18.27
CA GLY A 64 0.54 -10.32 17.20
C GLY A 64 -0.88 -10.85 17.02
N LEU A 65 -1.87 -10.43 17.80
CA LEU A 65 -3.27 -10.76 17.53
C LEU A 65 -3.88 -9.73 16.57
N LEU A 66 -4.55 -10.21 15.53
CA LEU A 66 -5.41 -9.42 14.65
C LEU A 66 -6.85 -9.95 14.76
N ALA A 67 -7.69 -9.25 15.50
CA ALA A 67 -9.10 -9.58 15.67
C ALA A 67 -9.92 -8.98 14.52
N ILE A 68 -10.70 -9.79 13.81
CA ILE A 68 -11.56 -9.35 12.69
C ILE A 68 -12.99 -9.84 12.92
N ALA A 69 -13.98 -8.97 12.67
CA ALA A 69 -15.41 -9.23 12.81
C ALA A 69 -15.87 -10.53 12.11
N GLU A 70 -16.67 -11.36 12.79
CA GLU A 70 -17.37 -12.50 12.21
C GLU A 70 -18.28 -12.10 11.04
N ASP A 71 -18.53 -13.04 10.13
CA ASP A 71 -19.26 -12.79 8.87
C ASP A 71 -20.61 -12.06 9.03
N PRO A 72 -21.44 -12.27 10.08
CA PRO A 72 -22.70 -11.54 10.25
C PRO A 72 -22.55 -10.03 10.52
N ALA A 73 -21.35 -9.57 10.87
CA ALA A 73 -21.04 -8.17 11.14
C ALA A 73 -20.35 -7.47 9.95
N LEU A 74 -20.04 -8.21 8.88
CA LEU A 74 -19.41 -7.69 7.66
C LEU A 74 -20.46 -7.43 6.58
N ASP A 75 -20.17 -6.50 5.67
CA ASP A 75 -21.04 -6.25 4.52
C ASP A 75 -21.04 -7.46 3.56
N ALA A 76 -22.06 -7.55 2.71
CA ALA A 76 -22.23 -8.72 1.83
C ALA A 76 -21.11 -8.86 0.78
N ASP A 77 -20.39 -7.79 0.48
CA ASP A 77 -19.22 -7.74 -0.40
C ASP A 77 -17.88 -7.62 0.36
N ASP A 78 -17.90 -7.87 1.67
CA ASP A 78 -16.69 -8.07 2.47
C ASP A 78 -16.24 -9.54 2.50
N SER A 79 -14.93 -9.72 2.69
CA SER A 79 -14.31 -11.00 2.93
C SER A 79 -13.24 -10.88 3.99
N LEU A 80 -12.94 -11.98 4.68
CA LEU A 80 -11.83 -12.03 5.64
C LEU A 80 -10.49 -11.62 4.98
N ALA A 81 -10.33 -11.91 3.70
CA ALA A 81 -9.16 -11.50 2.93
C ALA A 81 -9.07 -9.98 2.73
N GLN A 82 -10.18 -9.32 2.37
CA GLN A 82 -10.26 -7.87 2.30
C GLN A 82 -9.86 -7.23 3.63
N MET A 83 -10.41 -7.74 4.72
CA MET A 83 -10.12 -7.21 6.05
C MET A 83 -8.65 -7.38 6.45
N ILE A 84 -8.07 -8.58 6.28
CA ILE A 84 -6.64 -8.79 6.57
C ILE A 84 -5.77 -7.89 5.70
N PHE A 85 -6.07 -7.76 4.41
CA PHE A 85 -5.26 -6.95 3.51
C PHE A 85 -5.31 -5.46 3.86
N HIS A 86 -6.49 -4.95 4.21
CA HIS A 86 -6.68 -3.57 4.64
C HIS A 86 -5.86 -3.26 5.89
N GLU A 87 -5.94 -4.12 6.91
CA GLU A 87 -5.15 -3.99 8.13
C GLU A 87 -3.63 -4.06 7.87
N LEU A 88 -3.21 -4.91 6.93
CA LEU A 88 -1.81 -4.92 6.50
C LEU A 88 -1.41 -3.62 5.79
N CYS A 89 -2.32 -2.98 5.03
CA CYS A 89 -2.07 -1.66 4.44
C CYS A 89 -1.92 -0.57 5.50
N HIS A 90 -2.69 -0.60 6.60
CA HIS A 90 -2.46 0.26 7.77
C HIS A 90 -1.08 0.03 8.38
N SER A 91 -0.72 -1.22 8.65
CA SER A 91 0.60 -1.53 9.21
C SER A 91 1.74 -1.05 8.29
N LEU A 92 1.56 -1.07 6.96
CA LEU A 92 2.54 -0.53 6.01
C LEU A 92 2.66 1.00 6.10
N VAL A 93 1.55 1.71 6.29
CA VAL A 93 1.51 3.18 6.48
C VAL A 93 2.19 3.56 7.79
N GLU A 94 1.85 2.90 8.89
CA GLU A 94 2.42 3.18 10.22
C GLU A 94 3.88 2.72 10.35
N GLY A 95 4.24 1.61 9.69
CA GLY A 95 5.58 1.04 9.69
C GLY A 95 5.76 -0.08 10.70
N GLU A 96 6.96 -0.67 10.73
CA GLU A 96 7.22 -1.93 11.44
C GLU A 96 7.03 -1.82 12.96
N GLU A 97 7.34 -0.66 13.54
CA GLU A 97 7.14 -0.40 14.97
C GLU A 97 5.66 -0.45 15.40
N SER A 98 4.73 -0.32 14.45
CA SER A 98 3.29 -0.38 14.73
C SER A 98 2.82 -1.75 15.20
N PHE A 99 3.54 -2.83 14.87
CA PHE A 99 3.22 -4.18 15.32
C PHE A 99 3.25 -4.34 16.84
N ALA A 100 3.96 -3.45 17.54
CA ALA A 100 4.06 -3.43 19.00
C ALA A 100 3.00 -2.53 19.67
N ARG A 101 2.05 -1.97 18.90
CA ARG A 101 1.07 -1.01 19.37
C ARG A 101 -0.35 -1.50 19.07
N PRO A 102 -1.30 -1.34 20.02
CA PRO A 102 -2.70 -1.57 19.74
C PRO A 102 -3.16 -0.70 18.57
N ASP A 103 -4.00 -1.27 17.69
CA ASP A 103 -4.54 -0.62 16.49
C ASP A 103 -3.48 0.15 15.68
N TRP A 104 -2.30 -0.46 15.54
CA TRP A 104 -1.13 0.10 14.83
C TRP A 104 -0.59 1.41 15.44
N GLY A 105 -1.08 1.82 16.61
CA GLY A 105 -0.81 3.11 17.23
C GLY A 105 -1.63 4.27 16.65
N MET A 106 -2.71 3.96 15.95
CA MET A 106 -3.64 4.96 15.40
C MET A 106 -4.71 5.34 16.43
N ASP A 107 -5.20 6.58 16.33
CA ASP A 107 -6.41 7.04 17.02
C ASP A 107 -7.54 7.12 15.99
N ASN A 108 -8.43 6.13 16.02
CA ASN A 108 -9.52 6.00 15.06
C ASN A 108 -10.73 6.92 15.37
N THR A 109 -10.59 7.84 16.34
CA THR A 109 -11.67 8.74 16.77
C THR A 109 -11.34 10.23 16.58
N GLY A 110 -10.08 10.54 16.25
CA GLY A 110 -9.59 11.90 16.07
C GLY A 110 -9.63 12.42 14.63
N PRO A 111 -9.42 13.73 14.41
CA PRO A 111 -9.38 14.34 13.08
C PRO A 111 -8.20 13.88 12.21
N ASP A 112 -7.24 13.16 12.79
CA ASP A 112 -6.06 12.62 12.09
C ASP A 112 -6.33 11.28 11.38
N HIS A 113 -7.51 10.68 11.56
CA HIS A 113 -7.86 9.39 10.98
C HIS A 113 -7.98 9.46 9.44
N ASP A 114 -8.65 10.49 8.91
CA ASP A 114 -9.02 10.55 7.49
C ASP A 114 -7.82 10.50 6.53
N TRP A 115 -6.70 11.16 6.86
CA TRP A 115 -5.55 11.16 5.95
C TRP A 115 -4.78 9.83 5.98
N ARG A 116 -4.77 9.11 7.11
CA ARG A 116 -4.15 7.78 7.23
C ARG A 116 -4.97 6.74 6.49
N GLU A 117 -6.30 6.83 6.58
CA GLU A 117 -7.22 6.05 5.76
C GLU A 117 -6.99 6.31 4.27
N HIS A 118 -6.90 7.57 3.85
CA HIS A 118 -6.56 7.89 2.47
C HIS A 118 -5.19 7.32 2.05
N ALA A 119 -4.19 7.33 2.93
CA ALA A 119 -2.89 6.73 2.66
C ALA A 119 -3.01 5.20 2.48
N CYS A 120 -3.73 4.53 3.39
CA CYS A 120 -4.02 3.10 3.34
C CYS A 120 -4.69 2.73 2.01
N LEU A 121 -5.75 3.44 1.63
CA LEU A 121 -6.49 3.20 0.40
C LEU A 121 -5.67 3.46 -0.87
N ARG A 122 -4.74 4.44 -0.85
CA ARG A 122 -3.78 4.63 -1.96
C ARG A 122 -2.81 3.45 -2.09
N VAL A 123 -2.33 2.90 -0.97
CA VAL A 123 -1.48 1.69 -0.96
C VAL A 123 -2.27 0.50 -1.52
N GLN A 124 -3.49 0.29 -1.01
CA GLN A 124 -4.42 -0.73 -1.44
C GLN A 124 -4.70 -0.64 -2.95
N TRP A 125 -4.98 0.56 -3.45
CA TRP A 125 -5.22 0.85 -4.87
C TRP A 125 -4.05 0.48 -5.78
N VAL A 126 -2.83 0.82 -5.35
CA VAL A 126 -1.61 0.54 -6.13
C VAL A 126 -1.31 -0.95 -6.12
N LEU A 127 -1.27 -1.58 -4.93
CA LEU A 127 -0.94 -2.99 -4.81
C LEU A 127 -1.95 -3.88 -5.53
N THR A 128 -3.26 -3.66 -5.36
CA THR A 128 -4.30 -4.45 -6.04
C THR A 128 -4.32 -4.19 -7.55
N GLY A 129 -4.03 -2.96 -7.97
CA GLY A 129 -3.93 -2.58 -9.38
C GLY A 129 -2.89 -3.38 -10.15
N ARG A 130 -1.77 -3.79 -9.52
CA ARG A 130 -0.74 -4.64 -10.13
C ARG A 130 -1.23 -6.04 -10.50
N HIS A 131 -2.37 -6.44 -9.93
CA HIS A 131 -2.97 -7.77 -10.06
C HIS A 131 -4.37 -7.77 -10.67
N GLY A 132 -4.94 -6.61 -11.04
CA GLY A 132 -6.31 -6.52 -11.54
C GLY A 132 -7.38 -6.73 -10.46
N LEU A 133 -7.05 -6.45 -9.20
CA LEU A 133 -7.86 -6.81 -8.03
C LEU A 133 -8.56 -5.60 -7.36
N ARG A 134 -8.57 -4.43 -7.99
CA ARG A 134 -9.09 -3.20 -7.36
C ARG A 134 -10.53 -3.35 -6.90
N ALA A 135 -11.42 -3.83 -7.76
CA ALA A 135 -12.81 -3.97 -7.37
C ALA A 135 -13.03 -5.06 -6.32
N VAL A 136 -12.26 -6.15 -6.36
CA VAL A 136 -12.31 -7.26 -5.37
C VAL A 136 -11.87 -6.79 -3.98
N PHE A 137 -10.95 -5.84 -3.91
CA PHE A 137 -10.48 -5.25 -2.66
C PHE A 137 -10.91 -3.79 -2.50
N ALA A 138 -12.04 -3.39 -3.07
CA ALA A 138 -12.59 -2.08 -2.77
C ALA A 138 -13.08 -2.06 -1.32
N PRO A 139 -12.93 -0.94 -0.59
CA PRO A 139 -13.50 -0.81 0.75
C PRO A 139 -15.04 -0.80 0.68
N THR A 140 -15.68 -1.26 1.75
CA THR A 140 -17.13 -1.29 1.93
C THR A 140 -17.63 -0.17 2.86
N THR A 141 -16.72 0.41 3.64
CA THR A 141 -16.99 1.52 4.58
C THR A 141 -17.28 2.86 3.88
N ASP A 142 -17.58 3.90 4.65
CA ASP A 142 -17.84 5.26 4.17
C ASP A 142 -16.71 5.84 3.29
N PHE A 143 -15.48 5.32 3.42
CA PHE A 143 -14.35 5.69 2.57
C PHE A 143 -14.45 5.16 1.13
N ARG A 144 -15.49 4.39 0.80
CA ARG A 144 -15.81 3.99 -0.57
C ARG A 144 -15.96 5.19 -1.52
N ALA A 145 -16.48 6.31 -1.03
CA ALA A 145 -16.58 7.53 -1.83
C ALA A 145 -15.20 8.06 -2.26
N PHE A 146 -14.19 8.01 -1.37
CA PHE A 146 -12.81 8.37 -1.70
C PHE A 146 -12.23 7.39 -2.73
N TRP A 147 -12.42 6.09 -2.52
CA TRP A 147 -11.95 5.03 -3.42
C TRP A 147 -12.47 5.19 -4.86
N GLU A 148 -13.78 5.40 -5.03
CA GLU A 148 -14.39 5.59 -6.36
C GLU A 148 -13.92 6.88 -7.05
N GLY A 149 -13.41 7.85 -6.29
CA GLY A 149 -12.76 9.05 -6.83
C GLY A 149 -11.31 8.84 -7.29
N LEU A 150 -10.67 7.73 -6.93
CA LEU A 150 -9.30 7.44 -7.33
C LEU A 150 -9.22 7.10 -8.82
N SER A 151 -8.26 7.72 -9.50
CA SER A 151 -7.97 7.42 -10.90
C SER A 151 -6.53 7.81 -11.25
N GLY A 152 -6.01 7.24 -12.35
CA GLY A 152 -4.68 7.56 -12.85
C GLY A 152 -3.56 7.31 -11.83
N ASP A 153 -2.64 8.27 -11.72
CA ASP A 153 -1.52 8.24 -10.78
C ASP A 153 -1.94 8.81 -9.43
N VAL A 154 -2.40 7.92 -8.54
CA VAL A 154 -2.89 8.27 -7.19
C VAL A 154 -1.79 8.76 -6.25
N LEU A 155 -0.54 8.86 -6.71
CA LEU A 155 0.59 9.34 -5.93
C LEU A 155 1.15 10.67 -6.49
N VAL A 156 0.52 11.28 -7.49
CA VAL A 156 1.08 12.45 -8.20
C VAL A 156 1.29 13.68 -7.29
N ASP A 157 0.37 13.93 -6.36
CA ASP A 157 0.46 15.07 -5.45
C ASP A 157 1.41 14.78 -4.29
N ARG A 158 2.70 15.04 -4.52
CA ARG A 158 3.73 14.83 -3.51
C ARG A 158 3.67 15.83 -2.34
N THR A 159 2.73 16.77 -2.32
CA THR A 159 2.53 17.70 -1.19
C THR A 159 1.53 17.16 -0.16
N ASP A 160 0.66 16.24 -0.58
CA ASP A 160 -0.31 15.55 0.27
C ASP A 160 0.39 14.57 1.23
N PRO A 161 0.20 14.68 2.57
CA PRO A 161 0.74 13.74 3.55
C PRO A 161 0.33 12.29 3.31
N SER A 162 -0.91 12.05 2.86
CA SER A 162 -1.42 10.70 2.57
C SER A 162 -0.64 10.05 1.41
N VAL A 163 -0.25 10.84 0.42
CA VAL A 163 0.58 10.39 -0.71
C VAL A 163 2.00 10.08 -0.25
N GLN A 164 2.62 10.93 0.57
CA GLN A 164 3.96 10.71 1.10
C GLN A 164 4.04 9.43 1.96
N ALA A 165 3.02 9.20 2.78
CA ALA A 165 2.88 8.00 3.57
C ALA A 165 2.66 6.76 2.70
N ALA A 166 1.77 6.83 1.69
CA ALA A 166 1.55 5.75 0.74
C ALA A 166 2.82 5.36 -0.04
N ILE A 167 3.64 6.33 -0.48
CA ILE A 167 4.93 6.06 -1.14
C ILE A 167 5.89 5.32 -0.20
N THR A 168 5.88 5.68 1.08
CA THR A 168 6.72 5.03 2.09
C THR A 168 6.24 3.60 2.37
N ALA A 169 4.94 3.40 2.52
CA ALA A 169 4.28 2.11 2.67
C ALA A 169 4.55 1.18 1.48
N LEU A 170 4.44 1.66 0.24
CA LEU A 170 4.69 0.85 -0.96
C LEU A 170 6.13 0.33 -1.06
N ARG A 171 7.10 1.06 -0.50
CA ARG A 171 8.49 0.59 -0.40
C ARG A 171 8.68 -0.46 0.69
N ARG A 172 7.96 -0.32 1.81
CA ARG A 172 7.93 -1.31 2.90
C ARG A 172 7.31 -2.64 2.46
N ALA A 173 6.34 -2.60 1.55
CA ALA A 173 5.70 -3.82 1.03
C ALA A 173 6.67 -4.83 0.40
N ALA A 174 7.85 -4.37 -0.06
CA ALA A 174 8.92 -5.21 -0.60
C ALA A 174 10.01 -5.58 0.42
N GLN A 175 9.77 -5.33 1.72
CA GLN A 175 10.71 -5.55 2.81
C GLN A 175 10.05 -6.41 3.92
N PRO A 176 10.85 -7.10 4.75
CA PRO A 176 10.32 -7.73 5.97
C PRO A 176 9.64 -6.71 6.89
N PRO A 177 8.64 -7.12 7.69
CA PRO A 177 8.07 -8.47 7.76
C PRO A 177 7.03 -8.77 6.67
N TRP A 178 6.58 -7.79 5.89
CA TRP A 178 5.50 -7.97 4.90
C TRP A 178 5.88 -8.85 3.72
N ALA A 179 7.09 -8.65 3.18
CA ALA A 179 7.61 -9.45 2.08
C ALA A 179 8.18 -10.79 2.59
N PRO A 180 8.03 -11.89 1.83
CA PRO A 180 7.35 -11.99 0.53
C PRO A 180 5.85 -12.31 0.64
N ALA A 181 5.35 -12.54 1.85
CA ALA A 181 4.02 -13.10 2.09
C ALA A 181 2.88 -12.27 1.49
N LEU A 182 2.97 -10.93 1.57
CA LEU A 182 1.96 -10.02 1.02
C LEU A 182 1.83 -10.13 -0.51
N GLU A 183 2.95 -10.08 -1.23
CA GLU A 183 2.97 -10.18 -2.70
C GLU A 183 2.48 -11.57 -3.16
N GLU A 184 2.89 -12.63 -2.46
CA GLU A 184 2.44 -13.98 -2.76
C GLU A 184 0.93 -14.15 -2.54
N ALA A 185 0.37 -13.50 -1.52
CA ALA A 185 -1.07 -13.51 -1.24
C ALA A 185 -1.88 -12.77 -2.31
N LEU A 186 -1.41 -11.60 -2.75
CA LEU A 186 -2.01 -10.86 -3.86
C LEU A 186 -1.95 -11.66 -5.16
N ALA A 187 -0.79 -12.27 -5.46
CA ALA A 187 -0.62 -13.11 -6.64
C ALA A 187 -1.50 -14.38 -6.59
N ALA A 188 -1.67 -15.00 -5.42
CA ALA A 188 -2.57 -16.14 -5.24
C ALA A 188 -4.05 -15.71 -5.39
N THR A 189 -4.41 -14.57 -4.83
CA THR A 189 -5.76 -14.00 -4.98
C THR A 189 -6.09 -13.73 -6.45
N ALA A 190 -5.14 -13.20 -7.23
CA ALA A 190 -5.34 -12.98 -8.66
C ALA A 190 -5.64 -14.26 -9.44
N ARG A 191 -5.02 -15.38 -9.06
CA ARG A 191 -5.31 -16.69 -9.68
C ARG A 191 -6.70 -17.21 -9.29
N ILE A 192 -7.05 -17.12 -8.01
CA ILE A 192 -8.39 -17.48 -7.52
C ILE A 192 -9.45 -16.63 -8.23
N ALA A 193 -9.23 -15.33 -8.34
CA ALA A 193 -10.14 -14.39 -8.98
C ALA A 193 -10.35 -14.73 -10.47
N ALA A 194 -9.28 -15.01 -11.21
CA ALA A 194 -9.36 -15.39 -12.62
C ALA A 194 -10.13 -16.72 -12.82
N ASP A 195 -9.90 -17.71 -11.96
CA ASP A 195 -10.63 -18.98 -12.03
C ASP A 195 -12.11 -18.80 -11.63
N ALA A 196 -12.40 -18.00 -10.60
CA ALA A 196 -13.75 -17.73 -10.11
C ALA A 196 -14.59 -16.90 -11.09
N GLU A 197 -13.98 -15.90 -11.75
CA GLU A 197 -14.64 -15.05 -12.76
C GLU A 197 -15.29 -15.90 -13.87
N ALA A 198 -14.61 -16.97 -14.32
CA ALA A 198 -15.11 -17.87 -15.36
C ALA A 198 -16.43 -18.59 -15.00
N PHE A 199 -16.77 -18.69 -13.72
CA PHE A 199 -18.00 -19.32 -13.23
C PHE A 199 -19.01 -18.32 -12.65
N ALA A 200 -18.67 -17.03 -12.61
CA ALA A 200 -19.53 -16.00 -12.05
C ALA A 200 -20.78 -15.82 -12.93
N THR A 201 -21.95 -16.24 -12.43
CA THR A 201 -23.20 -16.16 -13.19
C THR A 201 -23.66 -14.70 -13.29
N PRO A 202 -23.96 -14.16 -14.49
CA PRO A 202 -24.50 -12.80 -14.64
C PRO A 202 -25.71 -12.60 -13.73
N ALA A 203 -25.84 -11.42 -13.11
CA ALA A 203 -26.98 -11.14 -12.24
C ALA A 203 -28.29 -11.43 -12.99
N ALA A 204 -29.10 -12.34 -12.44
CA ALA A 204 -30.44 -12.57 -12.95
C ALA A 204 -31.26 -11.29 -12.79
N ARG A 205 -32.17 -11.00 -13.73
CA ARG A 205 -33.07 -9.86 -13.59
C ARG A 205 -34.00 -10.09 -12.40
N GLY A 206 -33.69 -9.47 -11.26
CA GLY A 206 -34.51 -9.48 -10.05
C GLY A 206 -33.73 -9.88 -8.80
N ALA A 207 -33.53 -8.90 -7.91
CA ALA A 207 -33.14 -9.01 -6.50
C ALA A 207 -31.78 -9.64 -6.10
N ASP A 208 -31.10 -10.41 -6.95
CA ASP A 208 -29.79 -10.97 -6.58
C ASP A 208 -28.64 -10.01 -6.90
N MET A 209 -27.84 -9.65 -5.88
CA MET A 209 -26.60 -8.88 -6.07
C MET A 209 -25.60 -9.69 -6.92
N PRO A 210 -24.94 -9.08 -7.92
CA PRO A 210 -23.94 -9.79 -8.71
C PRO A 210 -22.76 -10.23 -7.81
N PRO A 211 -22.19 -11.42 -8.03
CA PRO A 211 -21.00 -11.85 -7.32
C PRO A 211 -19.81 -10.91 -7.60
N LEU A 212 -19.03 -10.63 -6.55
CA LEU A 212 -17.86 -9.74 -6.60
C LEU A 212 -16.85 -10.14 -7.70
N TRP A 213 -16.75 -11.44 -7.99
CA TRP A 213 -15.87 -12.02 -9.01
C TRP A 213 -16.17 -11.57 -10.45
N GLN A 214 -17.31 -10.92 -10.73
CA GLN A 214 -17.56 -10.30 -12.04
C GLN A 214 -16.77 -9.00 -12.26
N ARG A 215 -16.17 -8.45 -11.20
CA ARG A 215 -15.45 -7.17 -11.26
C ARG A 215 -13.94 -7.35 -11.33
N VAL A 216 -13.46 -8.54 -11.65
CA VAL A 216 -12.03 -8.79 -11.84
C VAL A 216 -11.56 -8.04 -13.09
N GLU A 217 -10.45 -7.32 -12.98
CA GLU A 217 -9.86 -6.60 -14.09
C GLU A 217 -8.74 -7.44 -14.73
N SER A 218 -8.50 -7.24 -16.02
CA SER A 218 -7.31 -7.80 -16.66
C SER A 218 -6.04 -7.31 -15.96
N ARG A 219 -5.16 -8.24 -15.58
CA ARG A 219 -3.86 -7.88 -14.99
C ARG A 219 -3.09 -7.00 -15.99
N PRO A 220 -2.57 -5.83 -15.56
CA PRO A 220 -1.77 -4.99 -16.44
C PRO A 220 -0.51 -5.71 -16.92
N ALA A 221 -0.17 -5.53 -18.20
CA ALA A 221 1.12 -5.99 -18.72
C ALA A 221 2.26 -5.28 -18.00
N LEU A 222 3.37 -5.99 -17.73
CA LEU A 222 4.54 -5.38 -17.12
C LEU A 222 5.22 -4.41 -18.10
N HIS A 223 5.88 -3.40 -17.55
CA HIS A 223 6.80 -2.56 -18.31
C HIS A 223 7.95 -3.43 -18.88
N PRO A 224 8.55 -3.10 -20.04
CA PRO A 224 9.65 -3.89 -20.63
C PRO A 224 10.85 -4.16 -19.70
N THR A 225 11.02 -3.36 -18.63
CA THR A 225 12.05 -3.59 -17.60
C THR A 225 11.63 -4.61 -16.52
N GLY A 226 10.44 -5.21 -16.60
CA GLY A 226 9.84 -6.08 -15.58
C GLY A 226 9.20 -5.34 -14.40
N LEU A 227 9.26 -4.00 -14.37
CA LEU A 227 8.58 -3.20 -13.33
C LEU A 227 7.06 -3.13 -13.60
N PRO A 228 6.23 -2.87 -12.58
CA PRO A 228 4.80 -2.62 -12.79
C PRO A 228 4.57 -1.47 -13.79
N ALA A 229 3.59 -1.62 -14.67
CA ALA A 229 3.21 -0.58 -15.61
C ALA A 229 2.69 0.67 -14.88
N GLY A 230 2.94 1.84 -15.45
CA GLY A 230 2.41 3.09 -14.95
C GLY A 230 0.94 3.28 -15.34
N ALA A 231 0.32 4.32 -14.78
CA ALA A 231 -1.02 4.73 -15.21
C ALA A 231 -0.98 5.11 -16.71
N ALA A 232 -1.76 4.40 -17.53
CA ALA A 232 -1.72 4.47 -19.00
C ALA A 232 -2.23 5.78 -19.63
N ALA A 233 -2.44 6.84 -18.83
CA ALA A 233 -3.21 8.00 -19.24
C ALA A 233 -2.40 9.17 -19.82
N ASP A 234 -1.06 9.21 -19.67
CA ASP A 234 -0.26 10.35 -20.11
C ASP A 234 0.83 9.94 -21.09
N ALA A 235 0.54 10.07 -22.39
CA ALA A 235 1.46 9.77 -23.48
C ALA A 235 2.77 10.58 -23.45
N ARG A 236 2.84 11.65 -22.64
CA ARG A 236 4.06 12.45 -22.44
C ARG A 236 5.04 11.83 -21.44
N ARG A 237 4.60 10.84 -20.66
CA ARG A 237 5.44 10.16 -19.66
C ARG A 237 6.09 8.94 -20.30
N SER A 238 7.41 8.98 -20.41
CA SER A 238 8.21 7.88 -20.94
C SER A 238 9.48 7.66 -20.12
N CYS A 239 10.17 6.56 -20.37
CA CYS A 239 11.51 6.34 -19.85
C CYS A 239 12.47 7.49 -20.20
N GLY A 240 12.30 8.11 -21.37
CA GLY A 240 13.07 9.27 -21.84
C GLY A 240 12.89 10.53 -20.99
N THR A 241 11.68 10.75 -20.45
CA THR A 241 11.34 11.92 -19.63
C THR A 241 11.41 11.66 -18.12
N CYS A 242 11.87 10.47 -17.72
CA CYS A 242 11.91 10.04 -16.33
C CYS A 242 13.19 10.51 -15.62
N ALA A 243 13.06 11.02 -14.39
CA ALA A 243 14.22 11.43 -13.58
C ALA A 243 15.15 10.28 -13.19
N TRP A 244 14.71 9.03 -13.30
CA TRP A 244 15.54 7.85 -13.07
C TRP A 244 16.44 7.48 -14.25
N ARG A 245 16.24 8.14 -15.40
CA ARG A 245 17.05 7.95 -16.60
C ARG A 245 18.46 8.50 -16.39
N PHE A 246 19.45 7.76 -16.86
CA PHE A 246 20.82 8.24 -16.99
C PHE A 246 21.50 7.62 -18.21
N VAL A 247 22.61 8.20 -18.65
CA VAL A 247 23.43 7.65 -19.73
C VAL A 247 24.69 7.04 -19.13
N LEU A 248 24.97 5.79 -19.49
CA LEU A 248 26.22 5.11 -19.15
C LEU A 248 26.79 4.49 -20.41
N ARG A 249 28.03 4.89 -20.77
CA ARG A 249 28.73 4.39 -21.97
C ARG A 249 27.86 4.51 -23.24
N GLY A 250 27.18 5.64 -23.42
CA GLY A 250 26.35 5.93 -24.59
C GLY A 250 24.97 5.26 -24.61
N SER A 251 24.61 4.43 -23.63
CA SER A 251 23.29 3.80 -23.54
C SER A 251 22.41 4.45 -22.48
N ALA A 252 21.12 4.65 -22.78
CA ALA A 252 20.11 5.04 -21.79
C ALA A 252 19.84 3.87 -20.83
N ARG A 253 19.82 4.17 -19.53
CA ARG A 253 19.60 3.21 -18.45
C ARG A 253 18.65 3.77 -17.41
N CYS A 254 17.96 2.88 -16.72
CA CYS A 254 17.08 3.21 -15.60
C CYS A 254 17.73 2.81 -14.28
N ARG A 255 17.88 3.75 -13.35
CA ARG A 255 18.43 3.46 -12.01
C ARG A 255 17.52 2.57 -11.15
N GLN A 256 16.21 2.57 -11.40
CA GLN A 256 15.24 1.76 -10.65
C GLN A 256 15.30 0.28 -11.01
N ALA A 257 15.41 0.00 -12.31
CA ALA A 257 15.44 -1.36 -12.83
C ALA A 257 16.86 -1.92 -12.96
N ASP A 258 17.87 -1.06 -12.80
CA ASP A 258 19.27 -1.34 -13.17
C ASP A 258 19.44 -1.88 -14.61
N ALA A 259 18.51 -1.53 -15.49
CA ALA A 259 18.40 -2.07 -16.84
C ALA A 259 18.71 -1.01 -17.90
N LYS A 260 19.08 -1.48 -19.10
CA LYS A 260 19.01 -0.64 -20.31
C LYS A 260 17.55 -0.35 -20.63
N ILE A 261 17.29 0.82 -21.18
CA ILE A 261 15.95 1.27 -21.57
C ILE A 261 15.96 1.90 -22.96
N GLU A 262 14.79 1.98 -23.57
CA GLU A 262 14.52 2.85 -24.71
C GLU A 262 13.73 4.06 -24.23
N ASP A 263 14.09 5.25 -24.72
CA ASP A 263 13.45 6.50 -24.30
C ASP A 263 11.95 6.56 -24.66
N ALA A 264 11.54 5.82 -25.68
CA ALA A 264 10.16 5.72 -26.14
C ALA A 264 9.29 4.78 -25.31
N TRP A 265 9.88 3.95 -24.44
CA TRP A 265 9.09 3.05 -23.60
C TRP A 265 8.17 3.86 -22.67
N PRO A 266 6.91 3.43 -22.50
CA PRO A 266 5.96 4.13 -21.65
C PRO A 266 6.46 4.20 -20.21
N ALA A 267 6.03 5.21 -19.46
CA ALA A 267 6.35 5.29 -18.04
C ALA A 267 5.87 4.06 -17.24
N CYS A 268 6.75 3.51 -16.41
CA CYS A 268 6.38 2.52 -15.39
C CYS A 268 5.75 3.20 -14.15
N GLU A 269 5.24 2.40 -13.21
CA GLU A 269 4.65 2.88 -11.94
C GLU A 269 5.62 3.76 -11.13
N ARG A 270 6.94 3.53 -11.29
CA ARG A 270 8.00 4.28 -10.59
C ARG A 270 8.46 5.54 -11.34
N TYR A 271 7.72 5.98 -12.35
CA TYR A 271 8.04 7.19 -13.08
C TYR A 271 8.14 8.40 -12.14
N GLU A 272 9.15 9.23 -12.37
CA GLU A 272 9.33 10.49 -11.68
C GLU A 272 9.51 11.58 -12.74
N ALA A 273 8.71 12.63 -12.64
CA ALA A 273 8.85 13.81 -13.49
C ALA A 273 10.18 14.53 -13.22
N ALA A 274 10.51 15.52 -14.06
CA ALA A 274 11.67 16.37 -13.85
C ALA A 274 11.67 16.95 -12.42
N LEU A 275 12.84 16.89 -11.77
CA LEU A 275 12.99 17.26 -10.36
C LEU A 275 13.25 18.75 -10.20
N ASP A 276 12.72 19.35 -9.13
CA ASP A 276 13.05 20.72 -8.69
C ASP A 276 13.37 20.70 -7.19
N CYS A 277 14.60 21.12 -6.84
CA CYS A 277 15.04 21.22 -5.45
C CYS A 277 14.27 22.29 -4.68
N GLN A 278 13.79 23.34 -5.35
CA GLN A 278 12.98 24.39 -4.73
C GLN A 278 11.58 23.88 -4.37
N THR A 279 11.14 22.78 -4.99
CA THR A 279 9.86 22.15 -4.65
C THR A 279 10.02 21.09 -3.55
N CYS A 280 11.02 20.21 -3.66
CA CYS A 280 11.12 19.08 -2.74
C CYS A 280 11.91 19.37 -1.45
N GLY A 281 12.99 20.16 -1.56
CA GLY A 281 13.94 20.39 -0.47
C GLY A 281 14.50 19.12 0.18
N ALA A 282 14.41 17.95 -0.47
CA ALA A 282 14.55 16.64 0.20
C ALA A 282 15.85 16.51 1.02
N CYS A 283 17.00 16.82 0.41
CA CYS A 283 18.31 16.76 1.06
C CYS A 283 18.47 17.79 2.20
N CYS A 284 17.86 18.98 2.05
CA CYS A 284 18.04 20.10 2.98
C CYS A 284 17.02 20.07 4.12
N ARG A 285 15.85 19.45 3.91
CA ARG A 285 14.89 19.05 4.95
C ARG A 285 15.34 17.71 5.54
N ALA A 286 14.44 16.73 5.65
CA ALA A 286 14.56 15.60 6.55
C ALA A 286 15.47 14.44 6.08
N ALA A 287 16.02 14.45 4.86
CA ALA A 287 16.70 13.25 4.35
C ALA A 287 18.04 12.92 5.03
N TYR A 288 18.71 13.92 5.59
CA TYR A 288 20.03 13.79 6.20
C TYR A 288 20.10 14.58 7.50
N HIS A 289 20.62 13.94 8.56
CA HIS A 289 20.81 14.57 9.87
C HIS A 289 22.14 15.33 9.99
N SER A 290 23.07 15.12 9.05
CA SER A 290 24.35 15.82 9.02
C SER A 290 24.82 16.00 7.58
N VAL A 291 25.48 17.14 7.32
CA VAL A 291 26.23 17.40 6.09
C VAL A 291 27.61 17.90 6.52
N GLU A 292 28.59 17.03 6.37
CA GLU A 292 29.97 17.34 6.72
C GLU A 292 30.54 18.44 5.82
N VAL A 293 31.34 19.30 6.44
CA VAL A 293 32.01 20.45 5.83
C VAL A 293 33.51 20.24 5.96
N SER A 294 34.22 20.32 4.83
CA SER A 294 35.68 20.24 4.84
C SER A 294 36.29 21.43 5.60
N PRO A 295 37.33 21.24 6.43
CA PRO A 295 38.04 22.36 7.08
C PRO A 295 38.61 23.42 6.12
N ARG A 296 38.74 23.10 4.82
CA ARG A 296 39.20 24.01 3.77
C ARG A 296 38.06 24.76 3.07
N ASP A 297 36.81 24.50 3.44
CA ASP A 297 35.66 25.11 2.80
C ASP A 297 35.51 26.59 3.19
N PRO A 298 35.40 27.52 2.22
CA PRO A 298 35.23 28.94 2.51
C PRO A 298 34.01 29.28 3.40
N VAL A 299 32.98 28.43 3.42
CA VAL A 299 31.78 28.62 4.24
C VAL A 299 32.11 28.81 5.72
N ILE A 300 33.18 28.17 6.21
CA ILE A 300 33.59 28.24 7.62
C ILE A 300 33.94 29.66 8.04
N LYS A 301 34.58 30.42 7.14
CA LYS A 301 34.97 31.81 7.40
C LYS A 301 33.86 32.78 7.06
N LYS A 302 33.11 32.51 5.99
CA LYS A 302 32.09 33.44 5.48
C LYS A 302 30.77 33.37 6.24
N GLN A 303 30.39 32.18 6.70
CA GLN A 303 29.10 31.87 7.30
C GLN A 303 29.28 31.08 8.62
N PRO A 304 30.10 31.57 9.59
CA PRO A 304 30.47 30.80 10.78
C PRO A 304 29.27 30.43 11.67
N THR A 305 28.20 31.22 11.65
CA THR A 305 26.95 30.97 12.40
C THR A 305 26.19 29.74 11.92
N PHE A 306 26.50 29.23 10.73
CA PHE A 306 25.91 28.03 10.15
C PHE A 306 26.79 26.80 10.29
N ILE A 307 27.90 26.87 11.01
CA ILE A 307 28.84 25.76 11.17
C ILE A 307 28.87 25.30 12.62
N VAL A 308 28.81 23.98 12.81
CA VAL A 308 28.96 23.33 14.11
C VAL A 308 30.25 22.53 14.09
N ASP A 309 31.09 22.76 15.10
CA ASP A 309 32.29 21.96 15.35
C ASP A 309 31.94 20.80 16.29
N ARG A 310 32.07 19.56 15.80
CA ARG A 310 31.82 18.33 16.56
C ARG A 310 33.10 17.74 17.15
N THR A 311 34.18 18.53 17.25
CA THR A 311 35.54 18.13 17.65
C THR A 311 36.25 17.21 16.65
N THR A 312 35.56 16.22 16.08
CA THR A 312 36.13 15.28 15.10
C THR A 312 35.90 15.69 13.65
N TYR A 313 34.85 16.46 13.39
CA TYR A 313 34.52 17.00 12.06
C TYR A 313 33.69 18.29 12.19
N LEU A 314 33.57 19.03 11.09
CA LEU A 314 32.69 20.18 10.98
C LEU A 314 31.44 19.79 10.19
N GLU A 315 30.29 20.35 10.54
CA GLU A 315 29.06 20.15 9.81
C GLU A 315 28.25 21.43 9.68
N ILE A 316 27.33 21.45 8.71
CA ILE A 316 26.35 22.52 8.63
C ILE A 316 25.35 22.39 9.80
N ARG A 317 25.08 23.50 10.47
CA ARG A 317 24.10 23.59 11.54
C ARG A 317 22.72 23.18 11.02
N ARG A 318 21.97 22.50 11.88
CA ARG A 318 20.60 22.08 11.63
C ARG A 318 19.69 22.55 12.75
N ASP A 319 18.48 22.93 12.38
CA ASP A 319 17.39 23.27 13.28
C ASP A 319 16.33 22.17 13.15
N GLY A 320 16.33 21.24 14.11
CA GLY A 320 15.55 20.01 14.02
C GLY A 320 15.99 19.13 12.86
N ASP A 321 15.04 18.76 11.99
CA ASP A 321 15.28 17.95 10.81
C ASP A 321 15.70 18.76 9.58
N ARG A 322 15.90 20.08 9.69
CA ARG A 322 16.20 20.97 8.56
C ARG A 322 17.59 21.61 8.69
N CYS A 323 18.22 21.87 7.55
CA CYS A 323 19.40 22.72 7.48
C CYS A 323 19.05 24.12 7.99
N ALA A 324 19.88 24.70 8.86
CA ALA A 324 19.62 26.01 9.45
C ALA A 324 19.57 27.13 8.39
N ALA A 325 20.27 26.96 7.26
CA ALA A 325 20.24 27.91 6.15
C ALA A 325 19.06 27.73 5.17
N LEU A 326 18.17 26.76 5.43
CA LEU A 326 17.06 26.44 4.54
C LEU A 326 15.83 27.29 4.84
N GLN A 327 15.55 28.22 3.94
CA GLN A 327 14.36 29.04 3.97
C GLN A 327 13.22 28.44 3.13
N GLY A 328 12.01 28.88 3.45
CA GLY A 328 10.78 28.49 2.76
C GLY A 328 10.14 27.20 3.27
N THR A 329 9.05 26.83 2.62
CA THR A 329 8.16 25.71 2.94
C THR A 329 7.71 25.02 1.65
N PRO A 330 7.01 23.87 1.70
CA PRO A 330 6.44 23.28 0.48
C PRO A 330 5.54 24.25 -0.31
N THR A 331 4.88 25.21 0.35
CA THR A 331 4.02 26.21 -0.30
C THR A 331 4.78 27.43 -0.79
N THR A 332 5.86 27.84 -0.12
CA THR A 332 6.62 29.06 -0.44
C THR A 332 7.91 28.82 -1.23
N ARG A 333 8.18 27.57 -1.63
CA ARG A 333 9.42 27.08 -2.26
C ARG A 333 10.64 27.18 -1.35
N PHE A 334 11.47 26.15 -1.41
CA PHE A 334 12.72 26.04 -0.67
C PHE A 334 13.85 26.83 -1.35
N HIS A 335 14.64 27.54 -0.55
CA HIS A 335 15.89 28.14 -1.01
C HIS A 335 16.93 28.20 0.12
N CYS A 336 18.21 28.27 -0.25
CA CYS A 336 19.30 28.42 0.70
C CYS A 336 19.61 29.91 0.87
N GLU A 337 19.60 30.43 2.09
CA GLU A 337 19.95 31.84 2.33
C GLU A 337 21.45 32.13 2.12
N ILE A 338 22.30 31.10 2.25
CA ILE A 338 23.75 31.17 1.97
C ILE A 338 24.11 30.56 0.61
N TYR A 339 23.23 30.65 -0.40
CA TYR A 339 23.37 29.90 -1.66
C TYR A 339 24.75 30.04 -2.33
N ASP A 340 25.32 31.24 -2.37
CA ASP A 340 26.63 31.49 -2.99
C ASP A 340 27.81 30.99 -2.15
N ASP A 341 27.62 30.92 -0.83
CA ASP A 341 28.62 30.48 0.14
C ASP A 341 28.44 29.03 0.57
N ARG A 342 27.48 28.31 -0.04
CA ARG A 342 27.17 26.92 0.31
C ARG A 342 28.43 26.03 0.29
N PRO A 343 28.52 25.05 1.22
CA PRO A 343 29.66 24.14 1.27
C PRO A 343 29.77 23.35 -0.04
N ARG A 344 30.98 22.89 -0.33
CA ARG A 344 31.31 22.10 -1.52
C ARG A 344 30.39 20.89 -1.69
N THR A 345 30.07 20.18 -0.60
CA THR A 345 29.13 19.04 -0.60
C THR A 345 27.77 19.42 -1.20
N CYS A 346 27.24 20.60 -0.86
CA CYS A 346 26.00 21.11 -1.43
C CYS A 346 26.20 21.67 -2.85
N ARG A 347 27.40 22.17 -3.15
CA ARG A 347 27.72 22.78 -4.45
C ARG A 347 27.90 21.78 -5.58
N ASP A 348 28.54 20.67 -5.28
CA ASP A 348 28.86 19.60 -6.22
C ASP A 348 27.67 18.61 -6.35
N PHE A 349 26.52 18.93 -5.75
CA PHE A 349 25.31 18.11 -5.83
C PHE A 349 24.72 18.08 -7.23
N THR A 350 24.56 16.87 -7.77
CA THR A 350 23.90 16.64 -9.05
C THR A 350 22.45 16.22 -8.85
N LEU A 351 21.52 17.02 -9.39
CA LEU A 351 20.10 16.70 -9.44
C LEU A 351 19.85 15.38 -10.21
N GLY A 352 19.00 14.50 -9.68
CA GLY A 352 18.75 13.17 -10.28
C GLY A 352 19.90 12.16 -10.12
N SER A 353 20.94 12.50 -9.35
CA SER A 353 21.95 11.53 -8.92
C SER A 353 21.38 10.50 -7.94
N THR A 354 22.11 9.42 -7.70
CA THR A 354 21.76 8.41 -6.69
C THR A 354 21.52 9.04 -5.31
N HIS A 355 22.33 10.03 -4.91
CA HIS A 355 22.14 10.74 -3.63
C HIS A 355 20.87 11.58 -3.59
N CYS A 356 20.53 12.27 -4.69
CA CYS A 356 19.28 13.02 -4.82
C CYS A 356 18.06 12.10 -4.65
N LEU A 357 18.08 10.99 -5.36
CA LEU A 357 16.97 10.05 -5.41
C LEU A 357 16.83 9.25 -4.10
N THR A 358 17.95 8.90 -3.48
CA THR A 358 17.98 8.31 -2.12
C THR A 358 17.38 9.27 -1.10
N ALA A 359 17.72 10.56 -1.18
CA ALA A 359 17.16 11.57 -0.29
C ALA A 359 15.64 11.68 -0.45
N ARG A 360 15.16 11.77 -1.70
CA ARG A 360 13.71 11.79 -2.01
C ARG A 360 12.98 10.56 -1.49
N ARG A 361 13.56 9.38 -1.65
CA ARG A 361 13.04 8.15 -1.06
C ARG A 361 12.93 8.27 0.45
N ARG A 362 13.98 8.68 1.17
CA ARG A 362 13.94 8.80 2.64
C ARG A 362 12.78 9.67 3.15
N VAL A 363 12.40 10.70 2.41
CA VAL A 363 11.33 11.62 2.78
C VAL A 363 9.99 11.33 2.11
N GLY A 364 9.80 10.14 1.53
CA GLY A 364 8.52 9.73 0.96
C GLY A 364 8.13 10.44 -0.33
N LEU A 365 9.08 10.98 -1.10
CA LEU A 365 8.80 11.69 -2.35
C LEU A 365 9.05 10.86 -3.61
N SER A 366 9.64 9.67 -3.46
CA SER A 366 9.92 8.76 -4.57
C SER A 366 9.82 7.29 -4.16
N LEU A 367 9.34 6.46 -5.08
CA LEU A 367 9.25 5.00 -4.95
C LEU A 367 10.61 4.28 -5.00
#